data_AF-A0A944HDP2-F1
#
_entry.id   AF-A0A944HDP2-F1
#
_cell.length_a   1.000
_cell.length_b   1.000
_cell.length_c   1.000
_cell.angle_alpha   90.00
_cell.angle_beta   90.00
_cell.angle_gamma   90.00
#
_symmetry.space_group_name_H-M   'P 1'
#
loop_
_entity.id
_entity.type
_entity.pdbx_description
1 polymer ?
#
loop_
_entity_poly.entity_id
_entity_poly.type
_entity_poly.pdbx_seq_one_letter_code
_entity_poly.pdbx_strand_id
1 'polypeptide(L)'
;MKSLFSLLALCGLVFFAVPASAQDLTFRGCTDSAGRAVPSRLDTEAPTLVTTQMSASGPLIVYNPRALPEVSDAVRAFFYAHECARHSLGIVRDTPSADAARRADCEGLATLQRSGMLVSGEDVVRLQSSLVLSPEQWARVPGPARGFDLTACQVRRAIPPSDPAWNRCVHRCGDRLFHCGRSDSCQRAYDRCQADCAR
;
A
#
# COMPACT_ATOMS: atom_id res chain seq x y z
N MET A 1 -31.24 -63.80 23.19
CA MET A 1 -30.03 -63.18 22.59
C MET A 1 -30.49 -62.23 21.48
N LYS A 2 -30.51 -60.91 21.74
CA LYS A 2 -30.83 -59.87 20.75
C LYS A 2 -29.76 -58.78 20.88
N SER A 3 -28.78 -58.75 19.97
CA SER A 3 -27.73 -57.71 19.87
C SER A 3 -28.37 -56.37 19.51
N LEU A 4 -28.29 -55.33 20.34
CA LEU A 4 -27.22 -54.32 20.48
C LEU A 4 -26.75 -53.62 19.19
N PHE A 5 -27.28 -52.40 19.00
CA PHE A 5 -26.62 -51.12 18.69
C PHE A 5 -25.40 -51.07 17.74
N SER A 6 -25.51 -50.27 16.68
CA SER A 6 -24.43 -49.43 16.09
C SER A 6 -25.08 -48.36 15.19
N LEU A 7 -25.33 -47.15 15.69
CA LEU A 7 -24.48 -45.92 15.60
C LEU A 7 -24.11 -45.53 14.16
N LEU A 8 -24.83 -44.56 13.57
CA LEU A 8 -24.48 -43.12 13.49
C LEU A 8 -23.21 -42.84 12.67
N ALA A 9 -23.39 -42.55 11.38
CA ALA A 9 -22.36 -41.95 10.53
C ALA A 9 -22.90 -40.63 9.95
N LEU A 10 -22.98 -39.60 10.79
CA LEU A 10 -23.22 -38.23 10.37
C LEU A 10 -21.84 -37.59 10.11
N CYS A 11 -21.33 -37.70 8.87
CA CYS A 11 -20.11 -37.01 8.46
C CYS A 11 -20.38 -35.49 8.39
N GLY A 12 -20.04 -34.79 9.47
CA GLY A 12 -20.00 -33.33 9.50
C GLY A 12 -18.86 -32.80 8.62
N LEU A 13 -19.23 -32.19 7.50
CA LEU A 13 -18.35 -31.32 6.72
C LEU A 13 -18.08 -30.04 7.53
N VAL A 14 -17.03 -30.06 8.34
CA VAL A 14 -16.48 -28.84 8.93
C VAL A 14 -15.70 -28.11 7.83
N PHE A 15 -16.36 -27.15 7.20
CA PHE A 15 -15.70 -26.13 6.39
C PHE A 15 -14.78 -25.32 7.31
N PHE A 16 -13.48 -25.62 7.26
CA PHE A 16 -12.46 -24.74 7.82
C PHE A 16 -12.46 -23.46 6.97
N ALA A 17 -13.17 -22.44 7.43
CA ALA A 17 -13.02 -21.09 6.94
C ALA A 17 -11.60 -20.64 7.29
N VAL A 18 -10.69 -20.68 6.30
CA VAL A 18 -9.37 -20.08 6.44
C VAL A 18 -9.58 -18.58 6.61
N PRO A 19 -9.16 -17.96 7.73
CA PRO A 19 -9.24 -16.52 7.85
C PRO A 19 -8.31 -15.92 6.79
N ALA A 20 -8.91 -15.21 5.82
CA ALA A 20 -8.18 -14.33 4.93
C ALA A 20 -7.48 -13.30 5.82
N SER A 21 -6.19 -13.50 6.04
CA SER A 21 -5.36 -12.52 6.71
C SER A 21 -5.26 -11.33 5.76
N ALA A 22 -5.91 -10.22 6.11
CA ALA A 22 -5.67 -8.94 5.46
C ALA A 22 -4.15 -8.73 5.46
N GLN A 23 -3.54 -8.71 4.28
CA GLN A 23 -2.12 -8.45 4.19
C GLN A 23 -1.91 -7.05 4.71
N ASP A 24 -1.21 -6.94 5.84
CA ASP A 24 -0.77 -5.67 6.38
C ASP A 24 0.15 -5.07 5.31
N LEU A 25 -0.40 -4.17 4.50
CA LEU A 25 0.36 -3.46 3.49
C LEU A 25 1.48 -2.74 4.22
N THR A 26 2.70 -3.24 4.08
CA THR A 26 3.87 -2.59 4.68
C THR A 26 4.18 -1.35 3.86
N PHE A 27 3.54 -0.25 4.27
CA PHE A 27 3.60 1.09 3.66
C PHE A 27 4.97 1.76 3.89
N ARG A 28 6.05 1.10 3.50
CA ARG A 28 7.44 1.59 3.56
C ARG A 28 7.96 1.78 2.13
N GLY A 29 8.77 2.82 1.92
CA GLY A 29 9.47 3.02 0.63
C GLY A 29 9.14 4.30 -0.13
N CYS A 30 8.33 5.20 0.43
CA CYS A 30 8.07 6.49 -0.19
C CYS A 30 9.31 7.40 -0.09
N THR A 31 9.60 8.10 -1.17
CA THR A 31 10.74 9.03 -1.25
C THR A 31 10.29 10.37 -1.83
N ASP A 32 10.96 11.45 -1.41
CA ASP A 32 10.78 12.77 -2.00
C ASP A 32 11.56 12.93 -3.30
N SER A 33 11.43 14.08 -3.95
CA SER A 33 12.13 14.40 -5.20
C SER A 33 13.66 14.41 -5.09
N ALA A 34 14.22 14.43 -3.87
CA ALA A 34 15.64 14.31 -3.59
C ALA A 34 16.06 12.87 -3.23
N GLY A 35 15.15 11.89 -3.33
CA GLY A 35 15.40 10.49 -2.98
C GLY A 35 15.45 10.22 -1.47
N ARG A 36 15.09 11.20 -0.63
CA ARG A 36 15.07 11.03 0.82
C ARG A 36 13.80 10.30 1.23
N ALA A 37 13.91 9.43 2.22
CA ALA A 37 12.76 8.67 2.68
C ALA A 37 11.73 9.61 3.32
N VAL A 38 10.47 9.46 2.94
CA VAL A 38 9.33 10.12 3.60
C VAL A 38 8.70 9.09 4.55
N PRO A 39 8.77 9.30 5.87
CA PRO A 39 8.20 8.37 6.83
C PRO A 39 6.67 8.34 6.72
N SER A 40 6.10 7.20 7.12
CA SER A 40 4.67 6.97 7.15
C SER A 40 4.24 6.43 8.51
N ARG A 41 3.10 6.90 9.01
CA ARG A 41 2.53 6.50 10.31
C ARG A 41 1.08 6.05 10.11
N LEU A 42 0.75 4.89 10.66
CA LEU A 42 -0.63 4.46 10.82
C LEU A 42 -1.29 5.27 11.94
N ASP A 43 -2.40 5.92 11.65
CA ASP A 43 -3.19 6.68 12.60
C ASP A 43 -4.68 6.41 12.34
N THR A 44 -5.30 5.57 13.16
CA THR A 44 -6.69 5.15 12.96
C THR A 44 -7.72 6.23 13.27
N GLU A 45 -7.28 7.34 13.87
CA GLU A 45 -8.13 8.45 14.28
C GLU A 45 -8.07 9.62 13.29
N ALA A 46 -7.15 9.59 12.31
CA ALA A 46 -7.05 10.64 11.32
C ALA A 46 -8.31 10.68 10.42
N PRO A 47 -8.87 11.85 10.08
CA PRO A 47 -10.15 11.94 9.37
C PRO A 47 -10.07 11.55 7.88
N THR A 48 -8.87 11.38 7.34
CA THR A 48 -8.61 11.12 5.92
C THR A 48 -7.91 9.78 5.76
N LEU A 49 -8.16 9.11 4.64
CA LEU A 49 -7.55 7.83 4.29
C LEU A 49 -6.03 7.95 4.22
N VAL A 50 -5.53 9.00 3.60
CA VAL A 50 -4.12 9.34 3.60
C VAL A 50 -3.95 10.84 3.42
N THR A 51 -2.97 11.39 4.12
CA THR A 51 -2.60 12.81 4.02
C THR A 51 -1.15 12.96 4.42
N THR A 52 -0.56 14.13 4.16
CA THR A 52 0.74 14.48 4.69
C THR A 52 0.62 15.58 5.73
N GLN A 53 1.25 15.36 6.89
CA GLN A 53 1.46 16.40 7.90
C GLN A 53 2.86 17.00 7.75
N MET A 54 2.95 18.32 7.66
CA MET A 54 4.22 19.04 7.73
C MET A 54 4.61 19.26 9.20
N SER A 55 5.85 18.94 9.55
CA SER A 55 6.40 19.18 10.88
C SER A 55 7.84 19.69 10.81
N ALA A 56 8.42 20.05 11.95
CA ALA A 56 9.82 20.49 12.03
C ALA A 56 10.82 19.41 11.58
N SER A 57 10.49 18.12 11.72
CA SER A 57 11.31 17.00 11.24
C SER A 57 11.07 16.66 9.77
N GLY A 58 10.19 17.38 9.08
CA GLY A 58 9.84 17.18 7.68
C GLY A 58 8.45 16.58 7.46
N PRO A 59 8.17 16.10 6.24
CA PRO A 59 6.89 15.51 5.88
C PRO A 59 6.67 14.15 6.55
N LEU A 60 5.48 13.93 7.08
CA LEU A 60 5.02 12.64 7.60
C LEU A 60 3.73 12.24 6.88
N ILE A 61 3.73 11.12 6.16
CA ILE A 61 2.51 10.56 5.60
C ILE A 61 1.72 9.91 6.73
N VAL A 62 0.47 10.29 6.89
CA VAL A 62 -0.47 9.72 7.85
C VAL A 62 -1.49 8.90 7.09
N TYR A 63 -1.65 7.64 7.46
CA TYR A 63 -2.54 6.70 6.80
C TYR A 63 -3.60 6.18 7.78
N ASN A 64 -4.87 6.28 7.40
CA ASN A 64 -6.01 5.72 8.13
C ASN A 64 -6.87 4.80 7.24
N PRO A 65 -6.71 3.47 7.30
CA PRO A 65 -7.56 2.56 6.54
C PRO A 65 -9.03 2.59 6.99
N ARG A 66 -9.33 3.11 8.19
CA ARG A 66 -10.69 3.21 8.75
C ARG A 66 -11.42 4.48 8.35
N ALA A 67 -10.76 5.46 7.72
CA ALA A 67 -11.43 6.66 7.25
C ALA A 67 -12.38 6.38 6.09
N LEU A 68 -12.11 5.33 5.30
CA LEU A 68 -12.95 4.85 4.20
C LEU A 68 -12.97 3.30 4.21
N PRO A 69 -13.70 2.68 5.15
CA PRO A 69 -13.73 1.22 5.26
C PRO A 69 -14.38 0.52 4.07
N GLU A 70 -15.26 1.22 3.34
CA GLU A 70 -16.04 0.70 2.22
C GLU A 70 -15.26 0.56 0.92
N VAL A 71 -14.11 1.24 0.79
CA VAL A 71 -13.28 1.11 -0.42
C VAL A 71 -12.46 -0.18 -0.39
N SER A 72 -12.04 -0.65 -1.56
CA SER A 72 -11.18 -1.84 -1.67
C SER A 72 -9.73 -1.55 -1.27
N ASP A 73 -8.95 -2.60 -1.00
CA ASP A 73 -7.51 -2.47 -0.74
C ASP A 73 -6.75 -1.85 -1.91
N ALA A 74 -7.18 -2.11 -3.15
CA ALA A 74 -6.58 -1.51 -4.34
C ALA A 74 -6.80 0.02 -4.36
N VAL A 75 -7.99 0.49 -3.98
CA VAL A 75 -8.27 1.93 -3.86
C VAL A 75 -7.47 2.56 -2.73
N ARG A 76 -7.35 1.88 -1.58
CA ARG A 76 -6.49 2.33 -0.47
C ARG A 76 -5.03 2.45 -0.88
N ALA A 77 -4.49 1.42 -1.53
CA ALA A 77 -3.14 1.40 -2.04
C ALA A 77 -2.92 2.49 -3.10
N PHE A 78 -3.91 2.74 -3.97
CA PHE A 78 -3.85 3.80 -4.97
C PHE A 78 -3.75 5.19 -4.35
N PHE A 79 -4.59 5.54 -3.38
CA PHE A 79 -4.49 6.84 -2.72
C PHE A 79 -3.20 6.99 -1.91
N TYR A 80 -2.73 5.93 -1.27
CA TYR A 80 -1.42 5.95 -0.62
C TYR A 80 -0.29 6.20 -1.62
N ALA A 81 -0.29 5.48 -2.75
CA ALA A 81 0.69 5.66 -3.81
C ALA A 81 0.61 7.06 -4.45
N HIS A 82 -0.60 7.64 -4.57
CA HIS A 82 -0.80 9.02 -4.97
C HIS A 82 -0.11 10.00 -4.01
N GLU A 83 -0.26 9.81 -2.70
CA GLU A 83 0.38 10.70 -1.72
C GLU A 83 1.91 10.59 -1.78
N CYS A 84 2.43 9.38 -1.94
CA CYS A 84 3.87 9.18 -2.16
C CYS A 84 4.36 9.80 -3.48
N ALA A 85 3.56 9.70 -4.54
CA ALA A 85 3.86 10.33 -5.81
C ALA A 85 3.96 11.84 -5.69
N ARG A 86 3.09 12.50 -4.89
CA ARG A 86 3.21 13.94 -4.63
C ARG A 86 4.58 14.32 -4.09
N HIS A 87 5.10 13.55 -3.13
CA HIS A 87 6.45 13.77 -2.59
C HIS A 87 7.53 13.58 -3.65
N SER A 88 7.50 12.47 -4.39
CA SER A 88 8.49 12.18 -5.45
C SER A 88 8.50 13.25 -6.56
N LEU A 89 7.35 13.86 -6.83
CA LEU A 89 7.16 14.91 -7.84
C LEU A 89 7.41 16.33 -7.29
N GLY A 90 7.74 16.47 -5.99
CA GLY A 90 7.93 17.78 -5.36
C GLY A 90 6.64 18.62 -5.28
N ILE A 91 5.46 17.97 -5.26
CA ILE A 91 4.16 18.63 -5.16
C ILE A 91 3.88 18.95 -3.69
N VAL A 92 4.41 20.08 -3.23
CA VAL A 92 4.43 20.49 -1.81
C VAL A 92 3.22 21.30 -1.33
N ARG A 93 2.29 21.65 -2.22
CA ARG A 93 1.10 22.43 -1.83
C ARG A 93 0.11 21.55 -1.08
N ASP A 94 -0.49 22.07 -0.01
CA ASP A 94 -1.54 21.38 0.76
C ASP A 94 -2.66 20.87 -0.17
N THR A 95 -3.13 21.75 -1.06
CA THR A 95 -4.09 21.41 -2.11
C THR A 95 -3.44 21.54 -3.49
N PRO A 96 -3.08 20.44 -4.16
CA PRO A 96 -2.57 20.47 -5.53
C PRO A 96 -3.64 20.93 -6.52
N SER A 97 -3.23 21.52 -7.64
CA SER A 97 -4.14 21.72 -8.77
C SER A 97 -4.63 20.37 -9.31
N ALA A 98 -5.76 20.35 -10.02
CA ALA A 98 -6.26 19.12 -10.64
C ALA A 98 -5.22 18.48 -11.58
N ASP A 99 -4.44 19.27 -12.31
CA ASP A 99 -3.34 18.78 -13.14
C ASP A 99 -2.21 18.15 -12.32
N ALA A 100 -1.81 18.79 -11.21
CA ALA A 100 -0.79 18.23 -10.33
C ALA A 100 -1.27 16.92 -9.68
N ALA A 101 -2.54 16.86 -9.29
CA ALA A 101 -3.17 15.65 -8.76
C ALA A 101 -3.21 14.53 -9.83
N ARG A 102 -3.55 14.83 -11.08
CA ARG A 102 -3.49 13.87 -12.20
C ARG A 102 -2.09 13.32 -12.46
N ARG A 103 -1.04 14.16 -12.36
CA ARG A 103 0.34 13.67 -12.46
C ARG A 103 0.68 12.70 -11.32
N ALA A 104 0.26 13.03 -10.10
CA ALA A 104 0.44 12.14 -8.95
C ALA A 104 -0.38 10.84 -9.09
N ASP A 105 -1.57 10.87 -9.72
CA ASP A 105 -2.33 9.66 -10.04
C ASP A 105 -1.55 8.72 -10.97
N CYS A 106 -0.98 9.27 -12.04
CA CYS A 106 -0.22 8.46 -13.00
C CYS A 106 1.07 7.88 -12.39
N GLU A 107 1.78 8.64 -11.56
CA GLU A 107 2.97 8.12 -10.86
C GLU A 107 2.60 7.14 -9.73
N GLY A 108 1.45 7.34 -9.06
CA GLY A 108 0.88 6.39 -8.12
C GLY A 108 0.52 5.06 -8.79
N LEU A 109 -0.15 5.12 -9.94
CA LEU A 109 -0.43 3.95 -10.78
C LEU A 109 0.86 3.24 -11.19
N ALA A 110 1.86 3.99 -11.65
CA ALA A 110 3.17 3.44 -12.01
C ALA A 110 3.80 2.67 -10.85
N THR A 111 3.69 3.19 -9.63
CA THR A 111 4.18 2.56 -8.41
C THR A 111 3.47 1.23 -8.13
N LEU A 112 2.15 1.19 -8.25
CA LEU A 112 1.38 -0.05 -8.06
C LEU A 112 1.67 -1.10 -9.12
N GLN A 113 1.96 -0.68 -10.36
CA GLN A 113 2.38 -1.61 -11.41
C GLN A 113 3.80 -2.13 -11.18
N ARG A 114 4.74 -1.28 -10.73
CA ARG A 114 6.11 -1.69 -10.39
C ARG A 114 6.17 -2.64 -9.20
N SER A 115 5.27 -2.50 -8.23
CA SER A 115 5.18 -3.42 -7.08
C SER A 115 4.57 -4.78 -7.44
N GLY A 116 4.01 -4.92 -8.64
CA GLY A 116 3.28 -6.12 -9.07
C GLY A 116 1.87 -6.22 -8.49
N MET A 117 1.35 -5.17 -7.83
CA MET A 117 -0.03 -5.15 -7.33
C MET A 117 -1.05 -5.03 -8.48
N LEU A 118 -0.69 -4.31 -9.54
CA LEU A 118 -1.49 -4.20 -10.76
C LEU A 118 -0.69 -4.77 -11.93
N VAL A 119 -0.96 -6.02 -12.30
CA VAL A 119 -0.13 -6.75 -13.28
C VAL A 119 -0.66 -6.54 -14.69
N SER A 120 -1.97 -6.53 -14.85
CA SER A 120 -2.66 -6.49 -16.14
C SER A 120 -3.34 -5.15 -16.39
N GLY A 121 -3.65 -4.85 -17.66
CA GLY A 121 -4.50 -3.72 -18.01
C GLY A 121 -5.92 -3.84 -17.44
N GLU A 122 -6.41 -5.06 -17.24
CA GLU A 122 -7.72 -5.31 -16.61
C GLU A 122 -7.73 -4.86 -15.15
N ASP A 123 -6.63 -5.06 -14.41
CA ASP A 123 -6.51 -4.59 -13.02
C ASP A 123 -6.61 -3.05 -12.95
N VAL A 124 -6.04 -2.35 -13.93
CA VAL A 124 -6.14 -0.89 -14.04
C VAL A 124 -7.56 -0.45 -14.33
N VAL A 125 -8.25 -1.12 -15.27
CA VAL A 125 -9.66 -0.84 -15.57
C VAL A 125 -10.54 -1.08 -14.34
N ARG A 126 -10.30 -2.17 -13.61
CA ARG A 126 -11.02 -2.50 -12.38
C ARG A 126 -10.79 -1.47 -11.28
N LEU A 127 -9.54 -1.04 -11.08
CA LEU A 127 -9.22 0.05 -10.16
C LEU A 127 -9.95 1.34 -10.55
N GLN A 128 -9.87 1.77 -11.81
CA GLN A 128 -10.55 2.98 -12.29
C GLN A 128 -12.05 2.93 -12.06
N SER A 129 -12.69 1.79 -12.35
CA SER A 129 -14.14 1.61 -12.11
C SER A 129 -14.53 1.71 -10.63
N SER A 130 -13.57 1.49 -9.71
CA SER A 130 -13.76 1.59 -8.27
C SER A 130 -13.50 3.01 -7.73
N LEU A 131 -12.97 3.93 -8.55
CA LEU A 131 -12.67 5.32 -8.18
C LEU A 131 -13.84 6.28 -8.47
N VAL A 132 -15.06 5.80 -8.23
CA VAL A 132 -16.29 6.60 -8.32
C VAL A 132 -16.68 6.98 -6.89
N LEU A 133 -16.21 8.15 -6.45
CA LEU A 133 -16.36 8.61 -5.07
C LEU A 133 -17.52 9.60 -4.92
N SER A 134 -18.28 9.47 -3.82
CA SER A 134 -19.25 10.47 -3.39
C SER A 134 -18.56 11.76 -2.90
N PRO A 135 -19.30 12.88 -2.78
CA PRO A 135 -18.75 14.11 -2.20
C PRO A 135 -18.15 13.91 -0.80
N GLU A 136 -18.79 13.09 0.03
CA GLU A 136 -18.34 12.77 1.39
C GLU A 136 -17.05 11.94 1.38
N GLN A 137 -16.93 11.02 0.42
CA GLN A 137 -15.70 10.23 0.25
C GLN A 137 -14.55 11.10 -0.27
N TRP A 138 -14.84 12.05 -1.17
CA TRP A 138 -13.87 13.02 -1.65
C TRP A 138 -13.24 13.85 -0.52
N ALA A 139 -14.02 14.18 0.51
CA ALA A 139 -13.51 14.90 1.68
C ALA A 139 -12.49 14.08 2.51
N ARG A 140 -12.36 12.78 2.25
CA ARG A 140 -11.47 11.86 3.00
C ARG A 140 -10.28 11.37 2.19
N VAL A 141 -10.08 11.83 0.95
CA VAL A 141 -8.94 11.45 0.08
C VAL A 141 -8.10 12.64 -0.33
N PRO A 142 -6.85 12.44 -0.78
CA PRO A 142 -5.97 13.52 -1.21
C PRO A 142 -6.47 14.33 -2.42
N GLY A 143 -6.26 15.64 -2.32
CA GLY A 143 -6.39 16.59 -3.42
C GLY A 143 -7.83 16.91 -3.79
N PRO A 144 -8.03 17.70 -4.86
CA PRO A 144 -9.36 18.09 -5.30
C PRO A 144 -10.10 16.90 -5.95
N ALA A 145 -11.43 16.95 -5.86
CA ALA A 145 -12.31 16.07 -6.61
C ALA A 145 -12.05 16.19 -8.12
N ARG A 146 -11.90 15.05 -8.80
CA ARG A 146 -11.53 14.97 -10.21
C ARG A 146 -11.98 13.65 -10.83
N GLY A 147 -12.07 13.62 -12.15
CA GLY A 147 -12.17 12.36 -12.90
C GLY A 147 -10.82 11.65 -12.98
N PHE A 148 -10.87 10.31 -13.05
CA PHE A 148 -9.70 9.47 -13.24
C PHE A 148 -9.70 8.89 -14.67
N ASP A 149 -8.57 9.05 -15.36
CA ASP A 149 -8.27 8.36 -16.61
C ASP A 149 -6.90 7.70 -16.48
N LEU A 150 -6.88 6.61 -15.70
CA LEU A 150 -5.70 5.80 -15.43
C LEU A 150 -5.20 5.09 -16.69
N THR A 151 -6.09 4.81 -17.64
CA THR A 151 -5.75 4.19 -18.91
C THR A 151 -4.97 5.11 -19.84
N ALA A 152 -5.16 6.43 -19.74
CA ALA A 152 -4.40 7.42 -20.49
C ALA A 152 -3.04 7.75 -19.86
N CYS A 153 -2.74 7.28 -18.65
CA CYS A 153 -1.44 7.49 -18.03
C CYS A 153 -0.34 6.85 -18.88
N GLN A 154 0.60 7.69 -19.35
CA GLN A 154 1.83 7.19 -19.97
C GLN A 154 2.73 6.62 -18.89
N VAL A 155 2.48 5.37 -18.50
CA VAL A 155 3.35 4.69 -17.56
C VAL A 155 4.62 4.29 -18.30
N ARG A 156 5.61 5.18 -18.32
CA ARG A 156 6.97 4.76 -18.63
C ARG A 156 7.33 3.77 -17.52
N ARG A 157 7.50 2.49 -17.85
CA ARG A 157 8.19 1.53 -16.98
C ARG A 157 9.64 1.98 -16.86
N ALA A 158 9.89 3.06 -16.12
CA ALA A 158 11.18 3.34 -15.55
C ALA A 158 11.33 2.29 -14.45
N ILE A 159 12.00 1.18 -14.79
CA ILE A 159 12.62 0.34 -13.79
C ILE A 159 13.67 1.26 -13.17
N PRO A 160 13.53 1.69 -11.89
CA PRO A 160 14.60 2.42 -11.25
C PRO A 160 15.86 1.58 -11.40
N PRO A 161 17.03 2.16 -11.74
CA PRO A 161 18.26 1.38 -11.75
C PRO A 161 18.37 0.70 -10.39
N SER A 162 18.19 -0.62 -10.39
CA SER A 162 18.24 -1.38 -9.15
C SER A 162 19.70 -1.41 -8.73
N ASP A 163 20.04 -0.90 -7.55
CA ASP A 163 21.39 -1.12 -7.03
C ASP A 163 21.54 -2.61 -6.68
N PRO A 164 22.36 -3.38 -7.42
CA PRO A 164 22.54 -4.79 -7.14
C PRO A 164 23.15 -5.02 -5.75
N ALA A 165 23.90 -4.05 -5.22
CA ALA A 165 24.49 -4.15 -3.89
C ALA A 165 23.42 -4.00 -2.80
N TRP A 166 22.58 -2.96 -2.86
CA TRP A 166 21.43 -2.80 -1.98
C TRP A 166 20.49 -4.01 -2.04
N ASN A 167 20.12 -4.48 -3.24
CA ASN A 167 19.26 -5.65 -3.42
C ASN A 167 19.82 -6.90 -2.73
N ARG A 168 21.11 -7.19 -2.94
CA ARG A 168 21.78 -8.33 -2.26
C ARG A 168 21.80 -8.15 -0.75
N CYS A 169 21.97 -6.92 -0.26
CA CYS A 169 21.97 -6.64 1.17
C CYS A 169 20.60 -6.92 1.79
N VAL A 170 19.54 -6.33 1.23
CA VAL A 170 18.17 -6.49 1.74
C VAL A 170 17.68 -7.93 1.61
N HIS A 171 18.04 -8.64 0.54
CA HIS A 171 17.74 -10.08 0.42
C HIS A 171 18.34 -10.89 1.57
N ARG A 172 19.62 -10.68 1.92
CA ARG A 172 20.22 -11.36 3.08
C ARG A 172 19.54 -11.02 4.40
N CYS A 173 19.09 -9.77 4.57
CA CYS A 173 18.30 -9.39 5.75
C CYS A 173 16.94 -10.13 5.77
N GLY A 174 16.27 -10.22 4.62
CA GLY A 174 15.02 -10.95 4.44
C GLY A 174 15.17 -12.47 4.70
N ASP A 175 16.24 -13.09 4.21
CA ASP A 175 16.53 -14.52 4.45
C ASP A 175 16.66 -14.81 5.95
N ARG A 176 17.35 -13.93 6.68
CA ARG A 176 17.46 -14.03 8.14
C ARG A 176 16.11 -13.89 8.83
N LEU A 177 15.28 -12.95 8.39
CA LEU A 177 13.92 -12.79 8.92
C LEU A 177 13.09 -14.06 8.67
N PHE A 178 13.15 -14.60 7.45
CA PHE A 178 12.44 -15.81 7.07
C PHE A 178 12.80 -17.00 7.97
N HIS A 179 14.09 -17.19 8.28
CA HIS A 179 14.55 -18.23 9.18
C HIS A 179 14.26 -17.95 10.67
N CYS A 180 14.15 -16.68 11.07
CA CYS A 180 13.88 -16.27 12.45
C CYS A 180 12.41 -16.49 12.84
N GLY A 181 11.47 -16.16 11.96
CA GLY A 181 10.03 -16.22 12.22
C GLY A 181 9.37 -14.84 12.40
N ARG A 182 8.14 -14.82 12.91
CA ARG A 182 7.24 -13.63 12.92
C ARG A 182 7.22 -12.85 14.24
N SER A 183 8.20 -13.02 15.13
CA SER A 183 8.22 -12.27 16.39
C SER A 183 8.67 -10.82 16.20
N ASP A 184 8.27 -9.94 17.11
CA ASP A 184 8.72 -8.54 17.10
C ASP A 184 10.25 -8.40 17.17
N SER A 185 10.94 -9.34 17.84
CA SER A 185 12.40 -9.34 17.90
C SER A 185 13.02 -9.65 16.54
N CYS A 186 12.45 -10.59 15.77
CA CYS A 186 12.87 -10.88 14.41
C CYS A 186 12.63 -9.67 13.49
N GLN A 187 11.47 -9.02 13.60
CA GLN A 187 11.16 -7.83 12.79
C GLN A 187 12.11 -6.67 13.12
N ARG A 188 12.38 -6.39 14.40
CA ARG A 188 13.35 -5.35 14.79
C ARG A 188 14.77 -5.64 14.31
N ALA A 189 15.17 -6.91 14.30
CA ALA A 189 16.48 -7.31 13.78
C ALA A 189 16.58 -7.11 12.25
N TYR A 190 15.51 -7.42 11.51
CA TYR A 190 15.40 -7.11 10.09
C TYR A 190 15.47 -5.60 9.84
N ASP A 191 14.68 -4.80 10.57
CA ASP A 191 14.63 -3.35 10.40
C ASP A 191 16.01 -2.71 10.61
N ARG A 192 16.77 -3.19 11.60
CA ARG A 192 18.16 -2.76 11.85
C ARG A 192 19.10 -3.19 10.71
N CYS A 193 19.03 -4.44 10.28
CA CYS A 193 19.85 -4.96 9.18
C CYS A 193 19.62 -4.17 7.88
N GLN A 194 18.36 -3.88 7.56
CA GLN A 194 18.00 -3.12 6.37
C GLN A 194 18.50 -1.68 6.44
N ALA A 195 18.49 -1.06 7.63
CA ALA A 195 18.99 0.30 7.83
C ALA A 195 20.50 0.44 7.56
N ASP A 196 21.26 -0.65 7.73
CA ASP A 196 22.70 -0.71 7.48
C ASP A 196 23.05 -0.96 5.99
N CYS A 197 22.07 -1.22 5.13
CA CYS A 197 22.30 -1.40 3.70
C CYS A 197 22.61 -0.05 3.03
N ALA A 198 23.82 0.07 2.46
CA ALA A 198 24.23 1.21 1.66
C ALA A 198 23.31 1.38 0.45
N ARG A 199 22.92 2.64 0.17
CA ARG A 199 22.11 3.05 -0.98
C ARG A 199 22.99 3.62 -2.10
#